data_AF-A0AA36MPK1-F1
#
_entry.id   AF-A0AA36MPK1-F1
#
_cell.length_a   1.000
_cell.length_b   1.000
_cell.length_c   1.000
_cell.angle_alpha   90.00
_cell.angle_beta   90.00
_cell.angle_gamma   90.00
#
_symmetry.space_group_name_H-M   'P 1'
#
loop_
_entity.id
_entity.type
_entity.pdbx_description
1 polymer ?
#
loop_
_entity_poly.entity_id
_entity_poly.type
_entity_poly.pdbx_seq_one_letter_code
_entity_poly.pdbx_strand_id
1 'polypeptide(L)'
;MGIQCTDQFLRPSPGEVERFTSEARRQLRCQRLKEVRRREEAKAQTQRRSFQQQQREAEKAFRTVEVRTQLAAKRQQLEGLLALKEACGAMHGDAMRQAKAQQAAAAAQRACEEASEALRQEQEAQRCLQALRQERQKHQRPANGELQRRKAEVAQAERLRAAKAAELGRVLRAAKALVAEGEGAAGAFEPAAARVWSTDTSGLQQLRAAGVKVDLSAVVEADLERPRANPPRPSPQQQQGARSRGASARKAALQRKKEEEELRAKAEAEKKERRRKARLVARPPKRIAVTCKVAQPHFVPANAEVAQPHFVPANVEVAHPDVVPANAEVTWADAVEEAEVSDRREEDLELESELESELESDSAAETEEELAQETRWTHVEAWGVLDGTASSSSTASGRELENAESEELESDERKPWPKEPEKVQPTWRRPAPAPTPTPARPIRRVGEEDLAARLEEICREMDAVGFYAEAEI
;
A
#
# COMPACT_ATOMS: atom_id res chain seq x y z
N MET A 1 109.02 -46.28 -33.26
CA MET A 1 109.15 -47.63 -32.67
C MET A 1 107.76 -48.22 -32.56
N GLY A 2 107.37 -49.08 -33.50
CA GLY A 2 106.05 -49.72 -33.50
C GLY A 2 106.14 -51.08 -32.81
N ILE A 3 105.45 -51.23 -31.68
CA ILE A 3 105.29 -52.51 -31.00
C ILE A 3 104.28 -53.31 -31.82
N GLN A 4 104.78 -54.29 -32.58
CA GLN A 4 103.95 -55.31 -33.19
C GLN A 4 103.40 -56.18 -32.06
N CYS A 5 102.18 -55.86 -31.60
CA CYS A 5 101.39 -56.79 -30.79
C CYS A 5 101.08 -58.00 -31.68
N THR A 6 101.85 -59.07 -31.49
CA THR A 6 101.52 -60.38 -32.04
C THR A 6 100.32 -60.89 -31.26
N ASP A 7 99.13 -60.71 -31.84
CA ASP A 7 97.91 -61.40 -31.43
C ASP A 7 98.10 -62.91 -31.66
N GLN A 8 98.82 -63.56 -30.74
CA GLN A 8 98.74 -65.02 -30.59
C GLN A 8 97.37 -65.31 -29.99
N PHE A 9 96.40 -65.53 -30.88
CA PHE A 9 95.06 -65.99 -30.55
C PHE A 9 95.13 -67.26 -29.71
N LEU A 10 94.97 -67.10 -28.39
CA LEU A 10 94.68 -68.19 -27.47
C LEU A 10 93.37 -68.84 -27.94
N ARG A 11 93.49 -69.95 -28.66
CA ARG A 11 92.33 -70.75 -29.05
C ARG A 11 91.81 -71.44 -27.80
N PRO A 12 90.57 -71.16 -27.37
CA PRO A 12 89.99 -71.83 -26.22
C PRO A 12 89.94 -73.34 -26.45
N SER A 13 90.17 -74.10 -25.38
CA SER A 13 90.09 -75.56 -25.45
C SER A 13 88.65 -76.00 -25.81
N PRO A 14 88.44 -77.15 -26.46
CA PRO A 14 87.11 -77.60 -26.87
C PRO A 14 86.08 -77.61 -25.74
N GLY A 15 86.49 -77.98 -24.52
CA GLY A 15 85.62 -77.98 -23.34
C GLY A 15 85.26 -76.57 -22.82
N GLU A 16 86.12 -75.57 -23.02
CA GLU A 16 85.80 -74.17 -22.69
C GLU A 16 84.81 -73.58 -23.68
N VAL A 17 84.95 -73.90 -24.97
CA VAL A 17 83.99 -73.48 -26.01
C VAL A 17 82.58 -74.01 -25.69
N GLU A 18 82.46 -75.26 -25.25
CA GLU A 18 81.18 -75.83 -24.81
C GLU A 18 80.63 -75.13 -23.57
N ARG A 19 81.46 -74.81 -22.59
CA ARG A 19 81.05 -74.04 -21.40
C ARG A 19 80.55 -72.66 -21.78
N PHE A 20 81.32 -71.89 -22.55
CA PHE A 20 80.92 -70.55 -22.98
C PHE A 20 79.64 -70.56 -23.83
N THR A 21 79.49 -71.54 -24.73
CA THR A 21 78.24 -71.66 -25.51
C THR A 21 77.05 -72.05 -24.63
N SER A 22 77.24 -72.90 -23.62
CA SER A 22 76.20 -73.26 -22.65
C SER A 22 75.80 -72.07 -21.75
N GLU A 23 76.77 -71.28 -21.29
CA GLU A 23 76.55 -70.08 -20.49
C GLU A 23 75.88 -68.97 -21.31
N ALA A 24 76.33 -68.74 -22.55
CA ALA A 24 75.69 -67.80 -23.46
C ALA A 24 74.22 -68.18 -23.72
N ARG A 25 73.93 -69.47 -23.94
CA ARG A 25 72.55 -69.98 -24.06
C ARG A 25 71.74 -69.76 -22.78
N ARG A 26 72.34 -70.00 -21.60
CA ARG A 26 71.69 -69.74 -20.30
C ARG A 26 71.39 -68.26 -20.11
N GLN A 27 72.33 -67.38 -20.41
CA GLN A 27 72.17 -65.92 -20.32
C GLN A 27 71.05 -65.44 -21.27
N LEU A 28 71.07 -65.89 -22.53
CA LEU A 28 70.00 -65.59 -23.50
C LEU A 28 68.63 -66.06 -22.99
N ARG A 29 68.54 -67.27 -22.42
CA ARG A 29 67.30 -67.77 -21.83
C ARG A 29 66.83 -66.89 -20.66
N CYS A 30 67.74 -66.49 -19.76
CA CYS A 30 67.43 -65.61 -18.64
C CYS A 30 67.00 -64.21 -19.12
N GLN A 31 67.63 -63.65 -20.15
CA GLN A 31 67.23 -62.38 -20.76
C GLN A 31 65.82 -62.46 -21.35
N ARG A 32 65.53 -63.51 -22.14
CA ARG A 32 64.18 -63.75 -22.69
C ARG A 32 63.13 -63.85 -21.58
N LEU A 33 63.41 -64.57 -20.49
CA LEU A 33 62.48 -64.66 -19.36
C LEU A 33 62.27 -63.31 -18.65
N LYS A 34 63.33 -62.50 -18.50
CA LYS A 34 63.21 -61.14 -17.95
C LYS A 34 62.37 -60.25 -18.85
N GLU A 35 62.52 -60.34 -20.17
CA GLU A 35 61.70 -59.60 -21.14
C GLU A 35 60.23 -60.02 -21.10
N VAL A 36 59.95 -61.32 -21.01
CA VAL A 36 58.58 -61.83 -20.84
C VAL A 36 57.96 -61.29 -19.57
N ARG A 37 58.65 -61.38 -18.42
CA ARG A 37 58.17 -60.81 -17.15
C ARG A 37 57.90 -59.32 -17.25
N ARG A 38 58.81 -58.53 -17.84
CA ARG A 38 58.59 -57.08 -18.05
C ARG A 38 57.37 -56.80 -18.92
N ARG A 39 57.14 -57.59 -19.98
CA ARG A 39 55.96 -57.45 -20.85
C ARG A 39 54.68 -57.80 -20.10
N GLU A 40 54.69 -58.84 -19.27
CA GLU A 40 53.55 -59.23 -18.44
C GLU A 40 53.26 -58.21 -17.33
N GLU A 41 54.30 -57.71 -16.65
CA GLU A 41 54.19 -56.63 -15.67
C GLU A 41 53.63 -55.35 -16.30
N ALA A 42 54.11 -54.98 -17.50
CA ALA A 42 53.59 -53.83 -18.22
C ALA A 42 52.10 -54.01 -18.58
N LYS A 43 51.69 -55.20 -19.05
CA LYS A 43 50.27 -55.53 -19.30
C LYS A 43 49.43 -55.50 -18.02
N ALA A 44 49.94 -56.02 -16.91
CA ALA A 44 49.25 -55.98 -15.62
C ALA A 44 49.12 -54.53 -15.12
N GLN A 45 50.14 -53.69 -15.31
CA GLN A 45 50.09 -52.27 -14.96
C GLN A 45 49.05 -51.51 -15.81
N THR A 46 49.00 -51.75 -17.13
CA THR A 46 48.00 -51.11 -17.99
C THR A 46 46.58 -51.55 -17.61
N GLN A 47 46.36 -52.84 -17.33
CA GLN A 47 45.07 -53.36 -16.84
C GLN A 47 44.66 -52.75 -15.49
N ARG A 48 45.58 -52.59 -14.53
CA ARG A 48 45.29 -51.92 -13.25
C ARG A 48 44.91 -50.46 -13.45
N ARG A 49 45.64 -49.74 -14.33
CA ARG A 49 45.34 -48.34 -14.65
C ARG A 49 43.99 -48.19 -15.34
N SER A 50 43.66 -49.03 -16.31
CA SER A 50 42.36 -48.98 -16.99
C SER A 50 41.21 -49.30 -16.04
N PHE A 51 41.38 -50.30 -15.15
CA PHE A 51 40.39 -50.61 -14.13
C PHE A 51 40.18 -49.45 -13.14
N GLN A 52 41.25 -48.84 -12.65
CA GLN A 52 41.15 -47.65 -11.78
C GLN A 52 40.49 -46.46 -12.48
N GLN A 53 40.77 -46.24 -13.77
CA GLN A 53 40.11 -45.21 -14.56
C GLN A 53 38.61 -45.50 -14.69
N GLN A 54 38.23 -46.73 -15.03
CA GLN A 54 36.83 -47.15 -15.10
C GLN A 54 36.11 -46.99 -13.76
N GLN A 55 36.77 -47.32 -12.63
CA GLN A 55 36.19 -47.08 -11.31
C GLN A 55 35.97 -45.59 -11.03
N ARG A 56 36.95 -44.73 -11.34
CA ARG A 56 36.80 -43.27 -11.17
C ARG A 56 35.70 -42.71 -12.06
N GLU A 57 35.57 -43.20 -13.29
CA GLU A 57 34.49 -42.82 -14.20
C GLU A 57 33.12 -43.28 -13.68
N ALA A 58 33.02 -44.51 -13.18
CA ALA A 58 31.81 -45.04 -12.57
C ALA A 58 31.42 -44.26 -11.30
N GLU A 59 32.37 -43.92 -10.43
CA GLU A 59 32.13 -43.08 -9.25
C GLU A 59 31.67 -41.67 -9.63
N LYS A 60 32.27 -41.06 -10.65
CA LYS A 60 31.83 -39.76 -11.18
C LYS A 60 30.41 -39.86 -11.74
N ALA A 61 30.11 -40.90 -12.52
CA ALA A 61 28.77 -41.14 -13.04
C ALA A 61 27.75 -41.30 -11.91
N PHE A 62 28.09 -42.08 -10.86
CA PHE A 62 27.23 -42.24 -9.69
C PHE A 62 26.96 -40.91 -8.97
N ARG A 63 28.02 -40.13 -8.68
CA ARG A 63 27.86 -38.80 -8.04
C ARG A 63 27.02 -37.84 -8.87
N THR A 64 27.15 -37.86 -10.19
CA THR A 64 26.32 -37.01 -11.06
C THR A 64 24.84 -37.42 -11.05
N VAL A 65 24.54 -38.72 -10.99
CA VAL A 65 23.16 -39.20 -10.82
C VAL A 65 22.63 -38.79 -9.45
N GLU A 66 23.41 -38.96 -8.39
CA GLU A 66 23.02 -38.55 -7.03
C GLU A 66 22.69 -37.05 -6.96
N VAL A 67 23.56 -36.17 -7.46
CA VAL A 67 23.32 -34.73 -7.52
C VAL A 67 22.06 -34.41 -8.34
N ARG A 68 21.83 -35.08 -9.46
CA ARG A 68 20.61 -34.90 -10.27
C ARG A 68 19.35 -35.30 -9.50
N THR A 69 19.39 -36.40 -8.74
CA THR A 69 18.25 -36.83 -7.92
C THR A 69 17.97 -35.85 -6.78
N GLN A 70 19.02 -35.33 -6.13
CA GLN A 70 18.87 -34.31 -5.08
C GLN A 70 18.31 -33.01 -5.65
N LEU A 71 18.79 -32.55 -6.81
CA LEU A 71 18.24 -31.38 -7.49
C LEU A 71 16.78 -31.57 -7.90
N ALA A 72 16.40 -32.75 -8.40
CA ALA A 72 15.01 -33.06 -8.73
C ALA A 72 14.11 -33.03 -7.48
N ALA A 73 14.55 -33.62 -6.38
CA ALA A 73 13.83 -33.57 -5.11
C ALA A 73 13.68 -32.13 -4.58
N LYS A 74 14.73 -31.31 -4.70
CA LYS A 74 14.68 -29.89 -4.30
C LYS A 74 13.74 -29.06 -5.19
N ARG A 75 13.69 -29.34 -6.49
CA ARG A 75 12.71 -28.71 -7.41
C ARG A 75 11.27 -29.04 -7.02
N GLN A 76 10.98 -30.32 -6.75
CA GLN A 76 9.66 -30.73 -6.28
C GLN A 76 9.28 -30.08 -4.94
N GLN A 77 10.24 -29.93 -4.01
CA GLN A 77 10.01 -29.20 -2.76
C GLN A 77 9.65 -27.73 -3.02
N LEU A 78 10.36 -27.06 -3.93
CA LEU A 78 10.07 -25.67 -4.30
C LEU A 78 8.71 -25.52 -5.00
N GLU A 79 8.38 -26.42 -5.92
CA GLU A 79 7.06 -26.45 -6.57
C GLU A 79 5.93 -26.61 -5.54
N GLY A 80 6.11 -27.50 -4.55
CA GLY A 80 5.16 -27.65 -3.45
C GLY A 80 5.01 -26.38 -2.59
N LEU A 81 6.11 -25.68 -2.28
CA LEU A 81 6.07 -24.43 -1.52
C LEU A 81 5.43 -23.29 -2.32
N LEU A 82 5.65 -23.22 -3.63
CA LEU A 82 5.00 -22.24 -4.50
C LEU A 82 3.49 -22.48 -4.58
N ALA A 83 3.05 -23.73 -4.75
CA ALA A 83 1.64 -24.09 -4.72
C ALA A 83 0.98 -23.75 -3.37
N LEU A 84 1.66 -23.97 -2.25
CA LEU A 84 1.18 -23.57 -0.92
C LEU A 84 1.07 -22.04 -0.78
N LYS A 85 2.03 -21.29 -1.33
CA LYS A 85 1.99 -19.82 -1.34
C LYS A 85 0.80 -19.31 -2.15
N GLU A 86 0.54 -19.88 -3.32
CA GLU A 86 -0.61 -19.55 -4.16
C GLU A 86 -1.93 -19.86 -3.45
N ALA A 87 -2.03 -21.03 -2.79
CA ALA A 87 -3.20 -21.40 -2.00
C ALA A 87 -3.45 -20.41 -0.83
N CYS A 88 -2.39 -20.02 -0.11
CA CYS A 88 -2.49 -19.03 0.96
C CYS A 88 -2.90 -17.65 0.41
N GLY A 89 -2.37 -17.25 -0.74
CA GLY A 89 -2.76 -16.02 -1.44
C GLY A 89 -4.24 -16.03 -1.85
N ALA A 90 -4.73 -17.15 -2.37
CA ALA A 90 -6.13 -17.33 -2.73
C ALA A 90 -7.04 -17.25 -1.49
N MET A 91 -6.70 -17.95 -0.41
CA MET A 91 -7.43 -17.91 0.86
C MET A 91 -7.46 -16.50 1.47
N HIS A 92 -6.34 -15.79 1.45
CA HIS A 92 -6.28 -14.40 1.92
C HIS A 92 -7.15 -13.48 1.05
N GLY A 93 -7.12 -13.66 -0.27
CA GLY A 93 -7.99 -12.94 -1.20
C GLY A 93 -9.48 -13.19 -0.95
N ASP A 94 -9.87 -14.44 -0.68
CA ASP A 94 -11.24 -14.81 -0.31
C ASP A 94 -11.66 -14.21 1.03
N ALA A 95 -10.80 -14.28 2.05
CA ALA A 95 -11.05 -13.68 3.36
C ALA A 95 -11.26 -12.16 3.23
N MET A 96 -10.44 -11.46 2.44
CA MET A 96 -10.58 -10.03 2.17
C MET A 96 -11.88 -9.71 1.42
N ARG A 97 -12.28 -10.53 0.45
CA ARG A 97 -13.57 -10.39 -0.25
C ARG A 97 -14.75 -10.59 0.71
N GLN A 98 -14.69 -11.59 1.58
CA GLN A 98 -15.72 -11.84 2.59
C GLN A 98 -15.82 -10.70 3.61
N ALA A 99 -14.68 -10.18 4.09
CA ALA A 99 -14.67 -9.03 4.99
C ALA A 99 -15.29 -7.78 4.33
N LYS A 100 -14.96 -7.50 3.07
CA LYS A 100 -15.61 -6.40 2.30
C LYS A 100 -17.11 -6.63 2.13
N ALA A 101 -17.54 -7.86 1.82
CA ALA A 101 -18.95 -8.19 1.70
C ALA A 101 -19.71 -8.03 3.02
N GLN A 102 -19.10 -8.43 4.15
CA GLN A 102 -19.67 -8.22 5.49
C GLN A 102 -19.75 -6.74 5.85
N GLN A 103 -18.72 -5.96 5.52
CA GLN A 103 -18.72 -4.52 5.75
C GLN A 103 -19.81 -3.83 4.91
N ALA A 104 -19.98 -4.22 3.65
CA ALA A 104 -21.06 -3.74 2.79
C ALA A 104 -22.45 -4.14 3.33
N ALA A 105 -22.60 -5.38 3.81
CA ALA A 105 -23.85 -5.84 4.42
C ALA A 105 -24.18 -5.07 5.72
N ALA A 106 -23.18 -4.82 6.57
CA ALA A 106 -23.34 -4.02 7.78
C ALA A 106 -23.69 -2.56 7.46
N ALA A 107 -23.09 -1.97 6.42
CA ALA A 107 -23.43 -0.63 5.96
C ALA A 107 -24.88 -0.58 5.42
N ALA A 108 -25.31 -1.59 4.66
CA ALA A 108 -26.68 -1.70 4.18
C ALA A 108 -27.70 -1.84 5.33
N GLN A 109 -27.36 -2.61 6.38
CA GLN A 109 -28.19 -2.72 7.58
C GLN A 109 -28.34 -1.38 8.29
N ARG A 110 -27.23 -0.64 8.50
CA ARG A 110 -27.28 0.70 9.10
C ARG A 110 -28.12 1.66 8.27
N ALA A 111 -27.97 1.66 6.95
CA ALA A 111 -28.78 2.50 6.06
C ALA A 111 -30.28 2.14 6.15
N CYS A 112 -30.63 0.86 6.27
CA CYS A 112 -32.01 0.43 6.50
C CYS A 112 -32.55 0.88 7.87
N GLU A 113 -31.73 0.78 8.92
CA GLU A 113 -32.08 1.25 10.27
C GLU A 113 -32.32 2.77 10.27
N GLU A 114 -31.39 3.54 9.71
CA GLU A 114 -31.50 5.00 9.55
C GLU A 114 -32.75 5.39 8.76
N ALA A 115 -33.04 4.70 7.65
CA ALA A 115 -34.26 4.94 6.87
C ALA A 115 -35.53 4.63 7.68
N SER A 116 -35.51 3.57 8.49
CA SER A 116 -36.63 3.23 9.37
C SER A 116 -36.84 4.24 10.50
N GLU A 117 -35.76 4.81 11.04
CA GLU A 117 -35.80 5.88 12.04
C GLU A 117 -36.29 7.19 11.44
N ALA A 118 -35.85 7.55 10.24
CA ALA A 118 -36.34 8.71 9.51
C ALA A 118 -37.86 8.63 9.28
N LEU A 119 -38.38 7.46 8.88
CA LEU A 119 -39.82 7.24 8.75
C LEU A 119 -40.57 7.38 10.08
N ARG A 120 -40.00 6.93 11.20
CA ARG A 120 -40.59 7.13 12.53
C ARG A 120 -40.64 8.62 12.89
N GLN A 121 -39.56 9.35 12.64
CA GLN A 121 -39.50 10.80 12.88
C GLN A 121 -40.53 11.56 12.03
N GLU A 122 -40.72 11.18 10.77
CA GLU A 122 -41.77 11.75 9.92
C GLU A 122 -43.17 11.49 10.47
N GLN A 123 -43.45 10.26 10.90
CA GLN A 123 -44.75 9.92 11.51
C GLN A 123 -45.00 10.70 12.82
N GLU A 124 -43.98 10.87 13.65
CA GLU A 124 -44.06 11.69 14.86
C GLU A 124 -44.29 13.17 14.53
N ALA A 125 -43.58 13.72 13.55
CA ALA A 125 -43.80 15.07 13.06
C ALA A 125 -45.24 15.27 12.55
N GLN A 126 -45.79 14.30 11.81
CA GLN A 126 -47.19 14.31 11.37
C GLN A 126 -48.17 14.30 12.55
N ARG A 127 -47.93 13.47 13.58
CA ARG A 127 -48.75 13.45 14.80
C ARG A 127 -48.70 14.80 15.53
N CYS A 128 -47.52 15.41 15.65
CA CYS A 128 -47.36 16.74 16.23
C CYS A 128 -48.12 17.81 15.43
N LEU A 129 -48.04 17.80 14.10
CA LEU A 129 -48.79 18.71 13.24
C LEU A 129 -50.31 18.52 13.38
N GLN A 130 -50.79 17.28 13.49
CA GLN A 130 -52.22 17.00 13.74
C GLN A 130 -52.66 17.51 15.11
N ALA A 131 -51.86 17.29 16.16
CA ALA A 131 -52.12 17.81 17.50
C ALA A 131 -52.23 19.34 17.49
N LEU A 132 -51.29 20.04 16.83
CA LEU A 132 -51.32 21.50 16.68
C LEU A 132 -52.57 21.97 15.91
N ARG A 133 -53.00 21.26 14.86
CA ARG A 133 -54.26 21.58 14.16
C ARG A 133 -55.47 21.42 15.06
N GLN A 134 -55.52 20.37 15.88
CA GLN A 134 -56.60 20.16 16.84
C GLN A 134 -56.62 21.24 17.93
N GLU A 135 -55.46 21.63 18.45
CA GLU A 135 -55.36 22.74 19.41
C GLU A 135 -55.83 24.06 18.81
N ARG A 136 -55.38 24.39 17.59
CA ARG A 136 -55.87 25.58 16.87
C ARG A 136 -57.39 25.54 16.69
N GLN A 137 -57.97 24.40 16.34
CA GLN A 137 -59.43 24.24 16.24
C GLN A 137 -60.12 24.43 17.60
N LYS A 138 -59.56 23.87 18.68
CA LYS A 138 -60.07 24.05 20.05
C LYS A 138 -60.05 25.52 20.46
N HIS A 139 -59.03 26.29 20.10
CA HIS A 139 -58.96 27.73 20.35
C HIS A 139 -59.85 28.57 19.42
N GLN A 140 -60.05 28.15 18.17
CA GLN A 140 -60.94 28.85 17.23
C GLN A 140 -62.42 28.70 17.58
N ARG A 141 -62.85 27.56 18.15
CA ARG A 141 -64.26 27.33 18.53
C ARG A 141 -64.83 28.36 19.53
N PRO A 142 -64.19 28.66 20.69
CA PRO A 142 -64.69 29.66 21.62
C PRO A 142 -64.59 31.07 21.02
N ALA A 143 -63.52 31.40 20.30
CA ALA A 143 -63.39 32.69 19.64
C ALA A 143 -64.50 32.93 18.60
N ASN A 144 -64.83 31.93 17.78
CA ASN A 144 -65.94 32.00 16.84
C ASN A 144 -67.29 32.03 17.54
N GLY A 145 -67.48 31.28 18.63
CA GLY A 145 -68.70 31.29 19.43
C GLY A 145 -68.94 32.65 20.11
N GLU A 146 -67.92 33.26 20.67
CA GLU A 146 -67.97 34.62 21.23
C GLU A 146 -68.27 35.66 20.15
N LEU A 147 -67.64 35.55 18.98
CA LEU A 147 -67.88 36.43 17.85
C LEU A 147 -69.32 36.29 17.31
N GLN A 148 -69.87 35.08 17.27
CA GLN A 148 -71.27 34.83 16.91
C GLN A 148 -72.24 35.39 17.97
N ARG A 149 -71.94 35.23 19.27
CA ARG A 149 -72.73 35.83 20.36
C ARG A 149 -72.75 37.35 20.25
N ARG A 150 -71.59 37.99 20.09
CA ARG A 150 -71.48 39.43 19.88
C ARG A 150 -72.26 39.89 18.63
N LYS A 151 -72.18 39.15 17.53
CA LYS A 151 -72.98 39.45 16.32
C LYS A 151 -74.48 39.35 16.58
N ALA A 152 -74.93 38.35 17.34
CA ALA A 152 -76.33 38.19 17.70
C ALA A 152 -76.82 39.31 18.63
N GLU A 153 -76.01 39.70 19.62
CA GLU A 153 -76.28 40.83 20.51
C GLU A 153 -76.40 42.14 19.74
N VAL A 154 -75.47 42.42 18.81
CA VAL A 154 -75.54 43.59 17.93
C VAL A 154 -76.81 43.55 17.07
N ALA A 155 -77.13 42.42 16.44
CA ALA A 155 -78.35 42.28 15.64
C ALA A 155 -79.63 42.47 16.48
N GLN A 156 -79.66 42.00 17.73
CA GLN A 156 -80.78 42.22 18.63
C GLN A 156 -80.90 43.70 19.03
N ALA A 157 -79.78 44.35 19.35
CA ALA A 157 -79.74 45.77 19.63
C ALA A 157 -80.21 46.61 18.43
N GLU A 158 -79.82 46.25 17.22
CA GLU A 158 -80.28 46.88 15.97
C GLU A 158 -81.79 46.68 15.76
N ARG A 159 -82.33 45.48 16.01
CA ARG A 159 -83.78 45.24 15.97
C ARG A 159 -84.54 46.10 16.99
N LEU A 160 -84.02 46.24 18.21
CA LEU A 160 -84.63 47.10 19.23
C LEU A 160 -84.57 48.57 18.84
N ARG A 161 -83.47 49.04 18.25
CA ARG A 161 -83.36 50.40 17.70
C ARG A 161 -84.36 50.61 16.57
N ALA A 162 -84.49 49.66 15.65
CA ALA A 162 -85.45 49.71 14.56
C ALA A 162 -86.90 49.73 15.07
N ALA A 163 -87.23 48.94 16.09
CA ALA A 163 -88.55 48.94 16.74
C ALA A 163 -88.86 50.31 17.39
N LYS A 164 -87.92 50.85 18.17
CA LYS A 164 -88.06 52.20 18.76
C LYS A 164 -88.22 53.28 17.68
N ALA A 165 -87.43 53.21 16.60
CA ALA A 165 -87.57 54.14 15.48
C ALA A 165 -88.94 54.01 14.79
N ALA A 166 -89.46 52.80 14.65
CA ALA A 166 -90.80 52.56 14.12
C ALA A 166 -91.90 53.09 15.05
N GLU A 167 -91.77 52.93 16.37
CA GLU A 167 -92.69 53.51 17.36
C GLU A 167 -92.65 55.04 17.33
N LEU A 168 -91.47 55.66 17.37
CA LEU A 168 -91.31 57.10 17.20
C LEU A 168 -91.90 57.58 15.87
N GLY A 169 -91.72 56.80 14.79
CA GLY A 169 -92.32 57.07 13.49
C GLY A 169 -93.85 56.93 13.48
N ARG A 170 -94.45 56.11 14.34
CA ARG A 170 -95.92 56.05 14.54
C ARG A 170 -96.39 57.23 15.37
N VAL A 171 -95.68 57.58 16.44
CA VAL A 171 -95.98 58.75 17.29
C VAL A 171 -95.89 60.04 16.48
N LEU A 172 -94.85 60.21 15.66
CA LEU A 172 -94.72 61.36 14.77
C LEU A 172 -95.81 61.41 13.70
N ARG A 173 -96.26 60.26 13.18
CA ARG A 173 -97.41 60.20 12.27
C ARG A 173 -98.72 60.58 12.97
N ALA A 174 -98.94 60.10 14.19
CA ALA A 174 -100.09 60.50 15.01
C ALA A 174 -100.05 61.98 15.38
N ALA A 175 -98.89 62.50 15.77
CA ALA A 175 -98.68 63.92 16.05
C ALA A 175 -98.90 64.78 14.79
N LYS A 176 -98.40 64.36 13.62
CA LYS A 176 -98.69 65.03 12.34
C LYS A 176 -100.17 64.97 11.97
N ALA A 177 -100.86 63.87 12.26
CA ALA A 177 -102.31 63.78 12.06
C ALA A 177 -103.07 64.75 12.97
N LEU A 178 -102.65 64.90 14.23
CA LEU A 178 -103.22 65.90 15.16
C LEU A 178 -102.91 67.35 14.72
N VAL A 179 -101.73 67.61 14.15
CA VAL A 179 -101.40 68.92 13.55
C VAL A 179 -102.25 69.17 12.29
N ALA A 180 -102.43 68.16 11.43
CA ALA A 180 -103.30 68.26 10.25
C ALA A 180 -104.79 68.43 10.61
N GLU A 181 -105.26 67.81 11.70
CA GLU A 181 -106.60 68.03 12.26
C GLU A 181 -106.74 69.43 12.91
N GLY A 182 -105.64 70.00 13.43
CA GLY A 182 -105.58 71.39 13.91
C GLY A 182 -105.47 72.46 12.79
N GLU A 183 -104.86 72.11 11.66
CA GLU A 183 -104.74 72.98 10.47
C GLU A 183 -106.04 73.06 9.65
N GLY A 184 -107.07 72.28 10.00
CA GLY A 184 -108.44 72.43 9.50
C GLY A 184 -109.20 73.64 10.06
N ALA A 185 -108.65 74.36 11.04
CA ALA A 185 -109.29 75.52 11.69
C ALA A 185 -108.44 76.81 11.69
N ALA A 186 -107.25 76.84 11.08
CA ALA A 186 -106.46 78.04 10.95
C ALA A 186 -105.72 78.06 9.60
N GLY A 187 -105.98 79.11 8.83
CA GLY A 187 -105.51 79.23 7.46
C GLY A 187 -103.98 79.37 7.33
N ALA A 188 -103.53 78.92 6.16
CA ALA A 188 -102.39 79.42 5.40
C ALA A 188 -101.13 79.79 6.21
N PHE A 189 -100.23 78.81 6.35
CA PHE A 189 -98.81 79.11 6.51
C PHE A 189 -97.98 78.18 5.63
N GLU A 190 -97.29 78.76 4.65
CA GLU A 190 -96.37 78.08 3.74
C GLU A 190 -95.19 77.44 4.50
N PRO A 191 -94.84 76.17 4.25
CA PRO A 191 -93.58 75.61 4.73
C PRO A 191 -92.46 75.85 3.72
N ALA A 192 -91.65 76.87 3.98
CA ALA A 192 -90.38 77.07 3.33
C ALA A 192 -89.40 75.93 3.65
N ALA A 193 -88.89 75.32 2.58
CA ALA A 193 -87.59 74.65 2.45
C ALA A 193 -87.23 73.55 3.47
N ALA A 194 -87.29 72.32 2.98
CA ALA A 194 -86.66 71.14 3.54
C ALA A 194 -85.17 71.37 3.88
N ARG A 195 -84.86 71.46 5.17
CA ARG A 195 -83.50 71.25 5.70
C ARG A 195 -83.19 69.76 5.68
N VAL A 196 -82.63 69.31 4.56
CA VAL A 196 -81.84 68.08 4.48
C VAL A 196 -80.63 68.29 5.40
N TRP A 197 -80.50 67.48 6.45
CA TRP A 197 -79.30 67.44 7.27
C TRP A 197 -78.19 66.81 6.41
N SER A 198 -77.40 67.67 5.76
CA SER A 198 -76.13 67.28 5.15
C SER A 198 -75.24 66.71 6.24
N THR A 199 -74.85 65.46 6.12
CA THR A 199 -73.79 64.88 6.95
C THR A 199 -72.54 65.73 6.82
N ASP A 200 -72.09 66.28 7.94
CA ASP A 200 -70.86 67.04 8.09
C ASP A 200 -69.65 66.24 7.56
N THR A 201 -69.17 66.60 6.37
CA THR A 201 -67.84 66.23 5.86
C THR A 201 -66.77 67.23 6.30
N SER A 202 -67.11 68.15 7.21
CA SER A 202 -66.22 69.19 7.76
C SER A 202 -65.02 68.63 8.54
N GLY A 203 -65.08 67.38 9.01
CA GLY A 203 -63.95 66.70 9.63
C GLY A 203 -62.80 66.33 8.66
N LEU A 204 -63.06 66.22 7.35
CA LEU A 204 -62.02 65.85 6.37
C LEU A 204 -61.37 67.04 5.66
N GLN A 205 -62.01 68.23 5.68
CA GLN A 205 -61.42 69.44 5.10
C GLN A 205 -60.53 70.21 6.10
N GLN A 206 -60.76 70.08 7.42
CA GLN A 206 -59.86 70.66 8.42
C GLN A 206 -58.46 70.01 8.42
N LEU A 207 -58.34 68.74 8.01
CA LEU A 207 -57.04 68.06 7.88
C LEU A 207 -56.25 68.49 6.62
N ARG A 208 -56.91 69.07 5.62
CA ARG A 208 -56.25 69.53 4.38
C ARG A 208 -55.79 70.99 4.46
N ALA A 209 -56.51 71.84 5.21
CA ALA A 209 -56.10 73.22 5.48
C ALA A 209 -54.99 73.34 6.54
N ALA A 210 -54.76 72.29 7.35
CA ALA A 210 -53.68 72.22 8.33
C ALA A 210 -52.29 71.90 7.73
N GLY A 211 -52.17 71.79 6.40
CA GLY A 211 -50.86 71.68 5.75
C GLY A 211 -50.02 70.47 6.18
N VAL A 212 -50.65 69.36 6.58
CA VAL A 212 -49.92 68.14 6.94
C VAL A 212 -49.50 67.43 5.65
N LYS A 213 -48.34 67.82 5.13
CA LYS A 213 -47.54 66.94 4.27
C LYS A 213 -47.17 65.73 5.13
N VAL A 214 -47.74 64.58 4.80
CA VAL A 214 -47.26 63.32 5.35
C VAL A 214 -45.96 63.00 4.60
N ASP A 215 -44.86 63.59 5.07
CA ASP A 215 -43.52 63.21 4.63
C ASP A 215 -43.21 61.82 5.19
N LEU A 216 -43.42 60.81 4.35
CA LEU A 216 -43.12 59.41 4.63
C LEU A 216 -41.63 59.14 4.87
N SER A 217 -40.75 60.13 4.65
CA SER A 217 -39.32 60.09 5.00
C SER A 217 -39.05 60.35 6.49
N ALA A 218 -39.86 61.18 7.16
CA ALA A 218 -39.66 61.50 8.58
C ALA A 218 -40.07 60.34 9.52
N VAL A 219 -40.99 59.47 9.06
CA VAL A 219 -41.37 58.26 9.81
C VAL A 219 -40.28 57.18 9.75
N VAL A 220 -39.41 57.20 8.72
CA VAL A 220 -38.28 56.27 8.60
C VAL A 220 -37.05 56.77 9.37
N GLU A 221 -36.83 58.09 9.44
CA GLU A 221 -35.71 58.66 10.23
C GLU A 221 -35.98 58.64 11.75
N ALA A 222 -37.23 58.74 12.20
CA ALA A 222 -37.58 58.69 13.63
C ALA A 222 -37.42 57.30 14.28
N ASP A 223 -37.36 56.21 13.49
CA ASP A 223 -37.08 54.86 14.02
C ASP A 223 -35.58 54.54 14.10
N LEU A 224 -34.71 55.38 13.52
CA LEU A 224 -33.25 55.26 13.60
C LEU A 224 -32.64 56.01 14.80
N GLU A 225 -33.34 57.00 15.36
CA GLU A 225 -32.87 57.80 16.50
C GLU A 225 -33.48 57.38 17.86
N ARG A 226 -34.30 56.32 17.91
CA ARG A 226 -34.68 55.74 19.21
C ARG A 226 -33.41 55.28 19.92
N PRO A 227 -33.12 55.75 21.15
CA PRO A 227 -31.99 55.24 21.91
C PRO A 227 -32.21 53.75 22.05
N ARG A 228 -31.36 52.95 21.38
CA ARG A 228 -31.44 51.49 21.44
C ARG A 228 -31.45 51.12 22.91
N ALA A 229 -32.59 50.65 23.40
CA ALA A 229 -32.71 50.19 24.77
C ALA A 229 -31.56 49.22 25.01
N ASN A 230 -30.77 49.46 26.07
CA ASN A 230 -29.62 48.62 26.39
C ASN A 230 -30.08 47.16 26.32
N PRO A 231 -29.43 46.31 25.50
CA PRO A 231 -29.88 44.94 25.33
C PRO A 231 -29.97 44.31 26.72
N PRO A 232 -31.04 43.54 27.01
CA PRO A 232 -31.25 42.98 28.33
C PRO A 232 -29.98 42.21 28.72
N ARG A 233 -29.43 42.54 29.91
CA ARG A 233 -28.22 41.86 30.38
C ARG A 233 -28.50 40.36 30.40
N PRO A 234 -27.69 39.53 29.72
CA PRO A 234 -27.93 38.11 29.63
C PRO A 234 -27.94 37.52 31.04
N SER A 235 -28.94 36.69 31.33
CA SER A 235 -29.08 36.05 32.64
C SER A 235 -27.82 35.23 32.98
N PRO A 236 -27.50 35.04 34.26
CA PRO A 236 -26.34 34.23 34.67
C PRO A 236 -26.33 32.83 34.05
N GLN A 237 -27.49 32.21 33.87
CA GLN A 237 -27.63 30.92 33.18
C GLN A 237 -27.29 31.00 31.69
N GLN A 238 -27.71 32.05 30.98
CA GLN A 238 -27.33 32.27 29.57
C GLN A 238 -25.83 32.53 29.42
N GLN A 239 -25.21 33.24 30.37
CA GLN A 239 -23.76 33.46 30.37
C GLN A 239 -23.00 32.15 30.60
N GLN A 240 -23.45 31.31 31.53
CA GLN A 240 -22.87 29.97 31.74
C GLN A 240 -23.05 29.08 30.52
N GLY A 241 -24.23 29.06 29.90
CA GLY A 241 -24.50 28.32 28.67
C GLY A 241 -23.70 28.83 27.45
N ALA A 242 -23.39 30.12 27.39
CA ALA A 242 -22.49 30.67 26.37
C ALA A 242 -21.04 30.27 26.63
N ARG A 243 -20.58 30.27 27.89
CA ARG A 243 -19.24 29.80 28.28
C ARG A 243 -19.05 28.31 28.03
N SER A 244 -20.02 27.47 28.34
CA SER A 244 -19.94 26.02 28.08
C SER A 244 -19.91 25.70 26.58
N ARG A 245 -20.75 26.38 25.78
CA ARG A 245 -20.70 26.28 24.31
C ARG A 245 -19.38 26.77 23.73
N GLY A 246 -18.85 27.89 24.23
CA GLY A 246 -17.53 28.40 23.84
C GLY A 246 -16.40 27.44 24.20
N ALA A 247 -16.44 26.83 25.38
CA ALA A 247 -15.46 25.82 25.80
C ALA A 247 -15.56 24.55 24.93
N SER A 248 -16.77 24.10 24.61
CA SER A 248 -17.01 22.96 23.71
C SER A 248 -16.50 23.24 22.29
N ALA A 249 -16.79 24.43 21.75
CA ALA A 249 -16.31 24.85 20.43
C ALA A 249 -14.77 24.93 20.37
N ARG A 250 -14.12 25.44 21.43
CA ARG A 250 -12.65 25.46 21.53
C ARG A 250 -12.06 24.05 21.59
N LYS A 251 -12.67 23.12 22.35
CA LYS A 251 -12.24 21.72 22.39
C LYS A 251 -12.37 21.05 21.02
N ALA A 252 -13.49 21.25 20.33
CA ALA A 252 -13.71 20.72 18.98
C ALA A 252 -12.69 21.31 17.97
N ALA A 253 -12.39 22.61 18.05
CA ALA A 253 -11.38 23.23 17.20
C ALA A 253 -9.97 22.68 17.45
N LEU A 254 -9.61 22.42 18.71
CA LEU A 254 -8.33 21.80 19.05
C LEU A 254 -8.25 20.34 18.60
N GLN A 255 -9.34 19.58 18.67
CA GLN A 255 -9.40 18.21 18.13
C GLN A 255 -9.20 18.20 16.62
N ARG A 256 -9.91 19.07 15.88
CA ARG A 256 -9.72 19.21 14.43
C ARG A 256 -8.28 19.55 14.06
N LYS A 257 -7.62 20.45 14.79
CA LYS A 257 -6.20 20.77 14.58
C LYS A 257 -5.29 19.56 14.80
N LYS A 258 -5.53 18.77 15.85
CA LYS A 258 -4.76 17.53 16.10
C LYS A 258 -4.97 16.48 15.01
N GLU A 259 -6.21 16.28 14.58
CA GLU A 259 -6.53 15.37 13.47
C GLU A 259 -5.85 15.82 12.17
N GLU A 260 -5.84 17.12 11.88
CA GLU A 260 -5.14 17.69 10.73
C GLU A 260 -3.61 17.50 10.82
N GLU A 261 -3.02 17.74 11.99
CA GLU A 261 -1.58 17.49 12.24
C GLU A 261 -1.23 16.01 12.10
N GLU A 262 -2.08 15.10 12.59
CA GLU A 262 -1.90 13.65 12.43
C GLU A 262 -1.99 13.21 10.96
N LEU A 263 -2.90 13.80 10.18
CA LEU A 263 -3.00 13.55 8.74
C LEU A 263 -1.77 14.08 7.99
N ARG A 264 -1.26 15.27 8.33
CA ARG A 264 -0.01 15.80 7.76
C ARG A 264 1.19 14.92 8.11
N ALA A 265 1.30 14.46 9.35
CA ALA A 265 2.37 13.56 9.77
C ALA A 265 2.33 12.21 9.02
N LYS A 266 1.12 11.66 8.79
CA LYS A 266 0.95 10.44 7.99
C LYS A 266 1.34 10.67 6.53
N ALA A 267 0.94 11.78 5.93
CA ALA A 267 1.31 12.14 4.56
C ALA A 267 2.83 12.32 4.39
N GLU A 268 3.50 12.97 5.36
CA GLU A 268 4.96 13.09 5.36
C GLU A 268 5.67 11.74 5.54
N ALA A 269 5.16 10.87 6.39
CA ALA A 269 5.70 9.52 6.57
C ALA A 269 5.58 8.69 5.28
N GLU A 270 4.44 8.78 4.60
CA GLU A 270 4.23 8.14 3.30
C GLU A 270 5.17 8.72 2.23
N LYS A 271 5.34 10.05 2.17
CA LYS A 271 6.30 10.70 1.25
C LYS A 271 7.73 10.23 1.50
N LYS A 272 8.15 10.09 2.78
CA LYS A 272 9.46 9.53 3.16
C LYS A 272 9.60 8.05 2.76
N GLU A 273 8.55 7.25 2.91
CA GLU A 273 8.56 5.84 2.48
C GLU A 273 8.67 5.71 0.95
N ARG A 274 7.92 6.52 0.19
CA ARG A 274 8.01 6.58 -1.27
C ARG A 274 9.42 6.98 -1.71
N ARG A 275 10.03 8.00 -1.09
CA ARG A 275 11.43 8.39 -1.35
C ARG A 275 12.42 7.26 -1.04
N ARG A 276 12.23 6.53 0.08
CA ARG A 276 13.09 5.38 0.42
C ARG A 276 12.97 4.23 -0.59
N LYS A 277 11.74 3.92 -1.04
CA LYS A 277 11.48 2.92 -2.08
C LYS A 277 12.10 3.32 -3.41
N ALA A 278 11.92 4.57 -3.84
CA ALA A 278 12.54 5.12 -5.04
C ALA A 278 14.07 5.02 -4.97
N ARG A 279 14.68 5.35 -3.82
CA ARG A 279 16.14 5.24 -3.61
C ARG A 279 16.65 3.79 -3.69
N LEU A 280 15.86 2.81 -3.27
CA LEU A 280 16.22 1.39 -3.39
C LEU A 280 16.18 0.92 -4.85
N VAL A 281 15.20 1.39 -5.64
CA VAL A 281 15.09 1.06 -7.06
C VAL A 281 16.15 1.77 -7.89
N ALA A 282 16.44 3.04 -7.58
CA ALA A 282 17.46 3.83 -8.27
C ALA A 282 18.89 3.44 -7.92
N ARG A 283 19.11 2.62 -6.88
CA ARG A 283 20.45 2.16 -6.52
C ARG A 283 20.91 1.20 -7.61
N PRO A 284 21.92 1.55 -8.44
CA PRO A 284 22.41 0.64 -9.45
C PRO A 284 22.85 -0.64 -8.73
N PRO A 285 22.49 -1.83 -9.25
CA PRO A 285 22.93 -3.08 -8.64
C PRO A 285 24.44 -2.97 -8.51
N LYS A 286 24.95 -3.11 -7.28
CA LYS A 286 26.39 -3.15 -7.04
C LYS A 286 26.92 -4.16 -8.04
N ARG A 287 27.70 -3.70 -9.02
CA ARG A 287 28.41 -4.57 -9.94
C ARG A 287 29.34 -5.38 -9.05
N ILE A 288 28.88 -6.55 -8.59
CA ILE A 288 29.74 -7.58 -8.09
C ILE A 288 30.61 -7.88 -9.31
N ALA A 289 31.81 -7.29 -9.30
CA ALA A 289 32.84 -7.59 -10.26
C ALA A 289 33.24 -9.04 -10.01
N VAL A 290 32.41 -9.95 -10.52
CA VAL A 290 32.80 -11.33 -10.73
C VAL A 290 33.90 -11.23 -11.77
N THR A 291 35.13 -11.16 -11.27
CA THR A 291 36.34 -11.30 -12.08
C THR A 291 36.36 -12.75 -12.56
N CYS A 292 35.52 -13.06 -13.55
CA CYS A 292 35.67 -14.23 -14.38
C CYS A 292 37.05 -14.08 -15.03
N LYS A 293 38.05 -14.74 -14.44
CA LYS A 293 39.30 -15.07 -15.11
C LYS A 293 38.93 -15.94 -16.31
N VAL A 294 38.58 -15.28 -17.42
CA VAL A 294 38.49 -15.90 -18.73
C VAL A 294 39.92 -16.31 -19.05
N ALA A 295 40.21 -17.59 -18.82
CA ALA A 295 41.39 -18.22 -19.39
C ALA A 295 41.34 -17.97 -20.90
N GLN A 296 42.35 -17.27 -21.41
CA GLN A 296 42.52 -17.00 -22.83
C GLN A 296 42.39 -18.33 -23.59
N PRO A 297 41.53 -18.42 -24.63
CA PRO A 297 41.54 -19.59 -25.49
C PRO A 297 42.87 -19.59 -26.25
N HIS A 298 43.66 -20.63 -25.99
CA HIS A 298 44.82 -20.94 -26.80
C HIS A 298 44.40 -21.07 -28.27
N PHE A 299 45.03 -20.23 -29.08
CA PHE A 299 45.30 -20.34 -30.51
C PHE A 299 44.97 -21.72 -31.11
N VAL A 300 43.89 -21.81 -31.89
CA VAL A 300 43.62 -22.95 -32.78
C VAL A 300 44.33 -22.67 -34.11
N PRO A 301 45.23 -23.55 -34.59
CA PRO A 301 45.89 -23.35 -35.87
C PRO A 301 44.90 -23.47 -37.04
N ALA A 302 45.07 -22.58 -38.01
CA ALA A 302 44.36 -22.57 -39.28
C ALA A 302 44.52 -23.91 -40.00
N ASN A 303 43.44 -24.69 -40.06
CA ASN A 303 43.08 -25.68 -41.10
C ASN A 303 41.92 -26.54 -40.56
N ALA A 304 40.74 -25.95 -40.46
CA ALA A 304 39.50 -26.71 -40.29
C ALA A 304 38.47 -26.12 -41.27
N GLU A 305 38.17 -26.87 -42.31
CA GLU A 305 37.13 -26.57 -43.28
C GLU A 305 35.80 -26.40 -42.55
N VAL A 306 35.23 -25.19 -42.67
CA VAL A 306 33.91 -24.85 -42.15
C VAL A 306 32.87 -25.52 -43.05
N ALA A 307 32.40 -26.69 -42.63
CA ALA A 307 31.13 -27.22 -43.07
C ALA A 307 30.02 -26.35 -42.47
N GLN A 308 29.31 -25.60 -43.31
CA GLN A 308 28.09 -24.90 -42.94
C GLN A 308 27.02 -25.90 -42.48
N PRO A 309 26.38 -25.72 -41.32
CA PRO A 309 25.04 -26.22 -41.11
C PRO A 309 24.05 -25.07 -41.37
N HIS A 310 23.32 -25.19 -42.47
CA HIS A 310 22.00 -24.59 -42.59
C HIS A 310 21.11 -25.16 -41.49
N PHE A 311 20.90 -24.41 -40.41
CA PHE A 311 19.78 -24.67 -39.51
C PHE A 311 19.32 -23.35 -38.88
N VAL A 312 18.35 -22.72 -39.54
CA VAL A 312 17.53 -21.65 -38.97
C VAL A 312 16.33 -22.34 -38.31
N PRO A 313 16.20 -22.34 -36.97
CA PRO A 313 14.93 -22.71 -36.37
C PRO A 313 13.90 -21.62 -36.66
N ALA A 314 12.87 -21.99 -37.41
CA ALA A 314 11.64 -21.22 -37.50
C ALA A 314 11.05 -21.07 -36.09
N ASN A 315 11.02 -19.84 -35.59
CA ASN A 315 10.08 -19.28 -34.60
C ASN A 315 10.67 -18.00 -33.95
N VAL A 316 11.06 -17.04 -34.79
CA VAL A 316 11.28 -15.66 -34.35
C VAL A 316 10.21 -14.82 -35.05
N GLU A 317 9.08 -14.65 -34.36
CA GLU A 317 8.08 -13.64 -34.73
C GLU A 317 8.72 -12.27 -34.49
N VAL A 318 9.27 -11.70 -35.55
CA VAL A 318 9.61 -10.28 -35.59
C VAL A 318 8.29 -9.54 -35.76
N ALA A 319 7.81 -8.93 -34.67
CA ALA A 319 6.70 -7.99 -34.72
C ALA A 319 7.16 -6.75 -35.50
N HIS A 320 6.76 -6.66 -36.77
CA HIS A 320 6.72 -5.40 -37.48
C HIS A 320 5.45 -4.65 -37.04
N PRO A 321 5.55 -3.43 -36.51
CA PRO A 321 4.40 -2.54 -36.46
C PRO A 321 4.08 -2.11 -37.90
N ASP A 322 2.82 -1.77 -38.15
CA ASP A 322 2.29 -1.19 -39.40
C ASP A 322 1.58 -2.16 -40.37
N VAL A 323 0.53 -2.85 -39.89
CA VAL A 323 -0.65 -3.11 -40.73
C VAL A 323 -1.91 -3.01 -39.86
N VAL A 324 -2.60 -1.87 -39.92
CA VAL A 324 -3.98 -1.74 -39.44
C VAL A 324 -4.92 -2.15 -40.58
N PRO A 325 -5.77 -3.19 -40.43
CA PRO A 325 -6.75 -3.50 -41.46
C PRO A 325 -7.86 -2.45 -41.42
N ALA A 326 -8.05 -1.77 -42.55
CA ALA A 326 -9.21 -0.96 -42.84
C ALA A 326 -10.45 -1.87 -42.85
N ASN A 327 -11.31 -1.74 -41.83
CA ASN A 327 -12.77 -1.96 -41.82
C ASN A 327 -13.27 -2.18 -40.39
N ALA A 328 -13.05 -1.20 -39.51
CA ALA A 328 -13.77 -1.09 -38.24
C ALA A 328 -14.71 0.10 -38.34
N GLU A 329 -16.01 -0.16 -38.44
CA GLU A 329 -17.05 0.85 -38.35
C GLU A 329 -17.04 1.44 -36.94
N VAL A 330 -16.58 2.69 -36.81
CA VAL A 330 -16.58 3.46 -35.57
C VAL A 330 -17.97 4.09 -35.41
N THR A 331 -18.72 3.62 -34.43
CA THR A 331 -19.98 4.22 -34.00
C THR A 331 -19.71 5.46 -33.14
N TRP A 332 -20.16 6.62 -33.61
CA TRP A 332 -20.01 7.94 -32.96
C TRP A 332 -20.96 8.13 -31.77
N ALA A 333 -20.76 7.38 -30.67
CA ALA A 333 -21.57 7.55 -29.46
C ALA A 333 -20.89 8.31 -28.31
N ASP A 334 -19.56 8.50 -28.32
CA ASP A 334 -18.82 8.97 -27.14
C ASP A 334 -18.27 10.41 -27.22
N ALA A 335 -18.78 11.25 -28.13
CA ALA A 335 -18.25 12.61 -28.34
C ALA A 335 -18.66 13.65 -27.26
N VAL A 336 -19.34 13.26 -26.18
CA VAL A 336 -19.79 14.19 -25.12
C VAL A 336 -18.97 14.04 -23.82
N GLU A 337 -18.27 12.92 -23.60
CA GLU A 337 -17.37 12.77 -22.44
C GLU A 337 -15.96 13.34 -22.68
N GLU A 338 -15.55 13.58 -23.94
CA GLU A 338 -14.20 14.10 -24.23
C GLU A 338 -14.01 15.57 -23.80
N ALA A 339 -15.07 16.35 -23.66
CA ALA A 339 -14.95 17.75 -23.20
C ALA A 339 -14.58 17.84 -21.71
N GLU A 340 -15.17 17.02 -20.84
CA GLU A 340 -14.85 17.03 -19.40
C GLU A 340 -13.51 16.34 -19.09
N VAL A 341 -13.05 15.43 -19.96
CA VAL A 341 -11.72 14.82 -19.87
C VAL A 341 -10.63 15.80 -20.34
N SER A 342 -10.93 16.69 -21.28
CA SER A 342 -9.99 17.73 -21.73
C SER A 342 -9.71 18.75 -20.62
N ASP A 343 -10.73 19.22 -19.92
CA ASP A 343 -10.57 20.21 -18.84
C ASP A 343 -9.78 19.62 -17.65
N ARG A 344 -10.01 18.34 -17.29
CA ARG A 344 -9.20 17.66 -16.25
C ARG A 344 -7.75 17.43 -16.66
N ARG A 345 -7.50 17.22 -17.96
CA ARG A 345 -6.14 17.01 -18.47
C ARG A 345 -5.33 18.31 -18.47
N GLU A 346 -5.98 19.45 -18.66
CA GLU A 346 -5.31 20.76 -18.50
C GLU A 346 -4.95 21.03 -17.03
N GLU A 347 -5.84 20.71 -16.09
CA GLU A 347 -5.54 20.79 -14.64
C GLU A 347 -4.39 19.87 -14.23
N ASP A 348 -4.34 18.64 -14.75
CA ASP A 348 -3.26 17.69 -14.48
C ASP A 348 -1.91 18.17 -15.06
N LEU A 349 -1.91 18.82 -16.24
CA LEU A 349 -0.70 19.39 -16.85
C LEU A 349 -0.19 20.64 -16.11
N GLU A 350 -1.09 21.46 -15.56
CA GLU A 350 -0.71 22.60 -14.72
C GLU A 350 -0.02 22.09 -13.43
N LEU A 351 -0.58 21.05 -12.79
CA LEU A 351 0.02 20.44 -11.60
C LEU A 351 1.36 19.75 -11.88
N GLU A 352 1.52 19.11 -13.03
CA GLU A 352 2.82 18.56 -13.45
C GLU A 352 3.85 19.67 -13.66
N SER A 353 3.46 20.81 -14.23
CA SER A 353 4.36 21.96 -14.42
C SER A 353 4.77 22.63 -13.09
N GLU A 354 3.87 22.72 -12.11
CA GLU A 354 4.20 23.21 -10.77
C GLU A 354 5.16 22.26 -10.05
N LEU A 355 4.94 20.95 -10.16
CA LEU A 355 5.82 19.93 -9.58
C LEU A 355 7.22 19.90 -10.23
N GLU A 356 7.31 20.08 -11.54
CA GLU A 356 8.61 20.22 -12.22
C GLU A 356 9.35 21.49 -11.77
N SER A 357 8.63 22.61 -11.58
CA SER A 357 9.23 23.85 -11.08
C SER A 357 9.74 23.75 -9.63
N GLU A 358 9.03 23.01 -8.75
CA GLU A 358 9.48 22.73 -7.38
C GLU A 358 10.68 21.77 -7.35
N LEU A 359 10.70 20.76 -8.23
CA LEU A 359 11.84 19.85 -8.35
C LEU A 359 13.09 20.54 -8.89
N GLU A 360 12.96 21.45 -9.85
CA GLU A 360 14.09 22.25 -10.35
C GLU A 360 14.64 23.17 -9.25
N SER A 361 13.78 23.79 -8.45
CA SER A 361 14.22 24.67 -7.36
C SER A 361 14.87 23.93 -6.18
N ASP A 362 14.40 22.71 -5.85
CA ASP A 362 15.06 21.84 -4.86
C ASP A 362 16.42 21.32 -5.38
N SER A 363 16.54 21.00 -6.67
CA SER A 363 17.80 20.53 -7.27
C SER A 363 18.87 21.62 -7.34
N ALA A 364 18.45 22.88 -7.58
CA ALA A 364 19.35 24.03 -7.54
C ALA A 364 19.93 24.26 -6.13
N ALA A 365 19.13 24.07 -5.08
CA ALA A 365 19.59 24.19 -3.70
C ALA A 365 20.60 23.08 -3.30
N GLU A 366 20.39 21.84 -3.75
CA GLU A 366 21.32 20.73 -3.45
C GLU A 366 22.67 20.91 -4.18
N THR A 367 22.68 21.45 -5.41
CA THR A 367 23.94 21.70 -6.14
C THR A 367 24.79 22.83 -5.55
N GLU A 368 24.18 23.86 -4.96
CA GLU A 368 24.92 24.90 -4.23
C GLU A 368 25.54 24.36 -2.93
N GLU A 369 24.85 23.46 -2.23
CA GLU A 369 25.38 22.85 -1.01
C GLU A 369 26.53 21.86 -1.33
N GLU A 370 26.45 21.12 -2.42
CA GLU A 370 27.52 20.22 -2.87
C GLU A 370 28.77 20.99 -3.33
N LEU A 371 28.61 22.09 -4.07
CA LEU A 371 29.71 23.00 -4.43
C LEU A 371 30.35 23.68 -3.19
N ALA A 372 29.53 24.04 -2.20
CA ALA A 372 30.03 24.57 -0.93
C ALA A 372 30.81 23.51 -0.12
N GLN A 373 30.44 22.23 -0.21
CA GLN A 373 31.18 21.14 0.43
C GLN A 373 32.48 20.83 -0.32
N GLU A 374 32.48 20.79 -1.65
CA GLU A 374 33.66 20.51 -2.47
C GLU A 374 34.73 21.62 -2.39
N THR A 375 34.29 22.88 -2.32
CA THR A 375 35.19 24.02 -2.02
C THR A 375 35.78 23.97 -0.60
N ARG A 376 35.07 23.35 0.36
CA ARG A 376 35.58 23.14 1.72
C ARG A 376 36.68 22.07 1.77
N TRP A 377 36.57 21.01 0.99
CA TRP A 377 37.58 19.95 0.91
C TRP A 377 38.86 20.40 0.22
N THR A 378 38.74 21.15 -0.87
CA THR A 378 39.91 21.70 -1.60
C THR A 378 40.69 22.73 -0.77
N HIS A 379 40.02 23.46 0.14
CA HIS A 379 40.71 24.41 1.03
C HIS A 379 41.51 23.72 2.15
N VAL A 380 41.13 22.50 2.55
CA VAL A 380 41.84 21.70 3.57
C VAL A 380 43.09 21.04 2.98
N GLU A 381 43.07 20.62 1.72
CA GLU A 381 44.25 20.05 1.05
C GLU A 381 45.32 21.10 0.72
N ALA A 382 44.93 22.35 0.46
CA ALA A 382 45.86 23.43 0.16
C ALA A 382 46.75 23.86 1.36
N TRP A 383 46.41 23.49 2.59
CA TRP A 383 47.19 23.81 3.80
C TRP A 383 48.00 22.62 4.34
N GLY A 384 47.89 21.43 3.74
CA GLY A 384 48.58 20.20 4.18
C GLY A 384 49.92 19.92 3.50
N VAL A 385 50.38 20.75 2.56
CA VAL A 385 51.56 20.44 1.69
C VAL A 385 52.71 21.44 1.89
N LEU A 386 52.95 21.88 3.13
CA LEU A 386 54.06 22.81 3.43
C LEU A 386 55.03 22.35 4.52
N ASP A 387 55.11 21.05 4.80
CA ASP A 387 56.20 20.50 5.62
C ASP A 387 56.81 19.25 4.97
N GLY A 388 58.11 19.32 4.64
CA GLY A 388 58.91 18.12 4.42
C GLY A 388 59.74 18.04 3.13
N THR A 389 60.39 19.12 2.69
CA THR A 389 61.51 19.02 1.74
C THR A 389 62.84 18.79 2.50
N ALA A 390 63.30 17.55 2.59
CA ALA A 390 64.71 17.26 2.88
C ALA A 390 65.18 15.87 2.38
N SER A 391 66.07 15.93 1.39
CA SER A 391 67.28 15.11 1.18
C SER A 391 67.27 13.65 0.65
N SER A 392 67.98 13.53 -0.48
CA SER A 392 68.95 12.49 -0.92
C SER A 392 68.45 11.05 -1.16
N SER A 393 68.39 10.52 -2.38
CA SER A 393 69.48 10.06 -3.28
C SER A 393 70.28 8.86 -2.76
N SER A 394 70.24 7.72 -3.49
CA SER A 394 71.36 6.76 -3.72
C SER A 394 70.88 5.31 -3.93
N THR A 395 71.03 4.86 -5.18
CA THR A 395 71.60 3.59 -5.67
C THR A 395 71.85 2.37 -4.74
N ALA A 396 71.41 1.21 -5.26
CA ALA A 396 72.13 -0.05 -5.46
C ALA A 396 72.49 -1.00 -4.30
N SER A 397 72.24 -2.29 -4.62
CA SER A 397 72.93 -3.53 -4.18
C SER A 397 72.53 -4.18 -2.84
N GLY A 398 72.08 -5.44 -2.98
CA GLY A 398 72.59 -6.60 -2.25
C GLY A 398 72.51 -6.60 -0.72
N ARG A 399 71.63 -7.44 -0.17
CA ARG A 399 71.97 -8.22 1.02
C ARG A 399 71.08 -9.44 1.23
N GLU A 400 71.77 -10.57 1.33
CA GLU A 400 71.37 -11.79 2.01
C GLU A 400 70.90 -11.49 3.45
N LEU A 401 69.84 -12.17 3.88
CA LEU A 401 69.47 -12.53 5.26
C LEU A 401 68.54 -13.74 5.10
N GLU A 402 69.03 -14.96 5.26
CA GLU A 402 69.13 -15.69 6.54
C GLU A 402 67.76 -15.95 7.20
N ASN A 403 67.39 -17.23 7.16
CA ASN A 403 66.77 -18.01 8.22
C ASN A 403 65.80 -17.30 9.19
N ALA A 404 64.52 -17.60 9.02
CA ALA A 404 63.63 -17.78 10.16
C ALA A 404 62.76 -19.02 9.89
N GLU A 405 63.26 -20.14 10.40
CA GLU A 405 62.49 -21.34 10.68
C GLU A 405 61.30 -20.95 11.59
N SER A 406 60.10 -21.32 11.17
CA SER A 406 58.94 -21.46 12.04
C SER A 406 58.12 -22.61 11.47
N GLU A 407 58.64 -23.81 11.70
CA GLU A 407 57.87 -25.05 11.63
C GLU A 407 56.86 -25.04 12.80
N GLU A 408 55.62 -24.65 12.52
CA GLU A 408 54.51 -25.04 13.36
C GLU A 408 54.24 -26.54 13.13
N LEU A 409 54.78 -27.33 14.04
CA LEU A 409 54.46 -28.74 14.29
C LEU A 409 52.97 -28.85 14.69
N GLU A 410 52.08 -28.85 13.71
CA GLU A 410 50.71 -29.30 13.91
C GLU A 410 50.72 -30.82 14.06
N SER A 411 50.35 -31.25 15.26
CA SER A 411 50.45 -32.63 15.73
C SER A 411 49.44 -33.51 14.98
N ASP A 412 49.97 -34.29 14.03
CA ASP A 412 49.26 -35.32 13.30
C ASP A 412 48.70 -36.36 14.29
N GLU A 413 47.39 -36.26 14.56
CA GLU A 413 46.61 -37.25 15.31
C GLU A 413 46.74 -38.60 14.60
N ARG A 414 47.53 -39.49 15.22
CA ARG A 414 47.63 -40.90 14.86
C ARG A 414 46.24 -41.55 14.84
N LYS A 415 45.66 -41.66 13.64
CA LYS A 415 44.55 -42.58 13.38
C LYS A 415 45.04 -44.01 13.62
N PRO A 416 44.44 -44.78 14.54
CA PRO A 416 44.78 -46.19 14.70
C PRO A 416 44.32 -46.97 13.46
N TRP A 417 45.22 -47.81 12.96
CA TRP A 417 45.00 -48.73 11.85
C TRP A 417 43.75 -49.59 12.08
N PRO A 418 42.95 -49.88 11.04
CA PRO A 418 41.82 -50.79 11.16
C PRO A 418 42.34 -52.20 11.46
N LYS A 419 41.91 -52.74 12.61
CA LYS A 419 42.11 -54.14 12.97
C LYS A 419 41.45 -55.05 11.93
N GLU A 420 42.12 -56.17 11.67
CA GLU A 420 41.71 -57.23 10.75
C GLU A 420 40.24 -57.66 10.95
N PRO A 421 39.54 -58.09 9.88
CA PRO A 421 38.18 -58.58 10.00
C PRO A 421 38.16 -59.89 10.79
N GLU A 422 37.53 -59.84 11.96
CA GLU A 422 37.17 -61.01 12.76
C GLU A 422 36.35 -62.00 11.89
N LYS A 423 36.79 -63.26 11.89
CA LYS A 423 36.09 -64.37 11.25
C LYS A 423 34.72 -64.55 11.90
N VAL A 424 33.69 -63.98 11.28
CA VAL A 424 32.29 -64.20 11.65
C VAL A 424 31.94 -65.66 11.39
N GLN A 425 31.80 -66.45 12.45
CA GLN A 425 31.18 -67.77 12.36
C GLN A 425 29.67 -67.62 12.15
N PRO A 426 29.04 -68.47 11.32
CA PRO A 426 27.60 -68.43 11.09
C PRO A 426 26.87 -69.07 12.28
N THR A 427 26.50 -68.27 13.28
CA THR A 427 25.54 -68.71 14.29
C THR A 427 24.13 -68.60 13.71
N TRP A 428 23.52 -69.75 13.42
CA TRP A 428 22.09 -69.88 13.14
C TRP A 428 21.29 -69.37 14.35
N ARG A 429 20.85 -68.11 14.30
CA ARG A 429 19.95 -67.54 15.31
C ARG A 429 18.50 -67.80 14.90
N ARG A 430 17.79 -68.41 15.84
CA ARG A 430 16.33 -68.53 15.94
C ARG A 430 15.63 -67.19 15.63
N PRO A 431 14.46 -67.20 14.98
CA PRO A 431 13.67 -65.99 14.75
C PRO A 431 13.22 -65.36 16.07
N ALA A 432 13.46 -64.06 16.20
CA ALA A 432 13.00 -63.25 17.33
C ALA A 432 11.46 -63.15 17.33
N PRO A 433 10.80 -63.22 18.49
CA PRO A 433 9.36 -62.99 18.59
C PRO A 433 9.01 -61.54 18.24
N ALA A 434 7.86 -61.35 17.60
CA ALA A 434 7.35 -60.06 17.16
C ALA A 434 7.25 -59.04 18.32
N PRO A 435 7.51 -57.74 18.06
CA PRO A 435 7.40 -56.71 19.08
C PRO A 435 5.95 -56.56 19.55
N THR A 436 5.75 -56.64 20.86
CA THR A 436 4.49 -56.28 21.52
C THR A 436 4.14 -54.82 21.26
N PRO A 437 2.88 -54.48 20.93
CA PRO A 437 2.47 -53.11 20.66
C PRO A 437 2.58 -52.26 21.94
N THR A 438 3.33 -51.17 21.83
CA THR A 438 3.47 -50.13 22.86
C THR A 438 2.09 -49.52 23.16
N PRO A 439 1.66 -49.40 24.43
CA PRO A 439 0.37 -48.80 24.74
C PRO A 439 0.34 -47.33 24.26
N ALA A 440 -0.68 -47.01 23.47
CA ALA A 440 -0.93 -45.67 22.97
C ALA A 440 -1.03 -44.69 24.14
N ARG A 441 -0.16 -43.67 24.14
CA ARG A 441 -0.25 -42.58 25.11
C ARG A 441 -1.59 -41.88 24.95
N PRO A 442 -2.31 -41.56 26.03
CA PRO A 442 -3.59 -40.88 25.95
C PRO A 442 -3.37 -39.50 25.34
N ILE A 443 -4.07 -39.24 24.23
CA ILE A 443 -4.17 -37.94 23.58
C ILE A 443 -4.86 -37.01 24.57
N ARG A 444 -4.08 -36.24 25.33
CA ARG A 444 -4.61 -35.13 26.13
C ARG A 444 -5.10 -34.08 25.16
N ARG A 445 -6.37 -33.66 25.34
CA ARG A 445 -6.95 -32.54 24.61
C ARG A 445 -6.11 -31.30 24.92
N VAL A 446 -5.32 -30.89 23.95
CA VAL A 446 -4.56 -29.65 23.94
C VAL A 446 -5.60 -28.52 23.94
N GLY A 447 -5.68 -27.77 25.04
CA GLY A 447 -6.52 -26.58 25.12
C GLY A 447 -6.00 -25.51 24.17
N GLU A 448 -6.87 -24.61 23.71
CA GLU A 448 -6.54 -23.54 22.76
C GLU A 448 -5.37 -22.65 23.23
N GLU A 449 -5.12 -22.58 24.54
CA GLU A 449 -3.99 -21.87 25.16
C GLU A 449 -2.62 -22.47 24.81
N ASP A 450 -2.52 -23.79 24.61
CA ASP A 450 -1.26 -24.46 24.22
C ASP A 450 -0.94 -24.26 22.73
N LEU A 451 -1.95 -24.00 21.89
CA LEU A 451 -1.73 -23.76 20.47
C LEU A 451 -1.09 -22.39 20.24
N ALA A 452 -1.54 -21.37 20.97
CA ALA A 452 -0.97 -20.02 20.90
C ALA A 452 0.50 -20.00 21.38
N ALA A 453 0.80 -20.65 22.50
CA ALA A 453 2.17 -20.77 23.01
C ALA A 453 3.09 -21.51 22.02
N ARG A 454 2.58 -22.54 21.37
CA ARG A 454 3.33 -23.32 20.39
C ARG A 454 3.54 -22.58 19.06
N LEU A 455 2.60 -21.73 18.66
CA LEU A 455 2.77 -20.84 17.50
C LEU A 455 3.80 -19.75 17.78
N GLU A 456 3.82 -19.17 18.98
CA GLU A 456 4.88 -18.23 19.38
C GLU A 456 6.28 -18.88 19.41
N GLU A 457 6.38 -20.12 19.87
CA GLU A 457 7.64 -20.88 19.87
C GLU A 457 8.14 -21.13 18.44
N ILE A 458 7.26 -21.56 17.53
CA ILE A 458 7.60 -21.76 16.10
C ILE A 458 8.03 -20.45 15.43
N CYS A 459 7.35 -19.33 15.72
CA CYS A 459 7.76 -18.02 15.20
C CYS A 459 9.16 -17.62 15.69
N ARG A 460 9.49 -17.84 16.98
CA ARG A 460 10.83 -17.57 17.50
C ARG A 460 11.91 -18.47 16.87
N GLU A 461 11.60 -19.74 16.62
CA GLU A 461 12.52 -20.65 15.93
C GLU A 461 12.77 -20.19 14.49
N MET A 462 11.73 -19.73 13.77
CA MET A 462 11.88 -19.20 12.41
C MET A 462 12.72 -17.91 12.37
N ASP A 463 12.54 -17.00 13.32
CA ASP A 463 13.36 -15.80 13.41
C ASP A 463 14.82 -16.13 13.73
N ALA A 464 15.06 -17.11 14.62
CA ALA A 464 16.41 -17.58 14.93
C ALA A 464 17.13 -18.21 13.73
N VAL A 465 16.38 -18.89 12.83
CA VAL A 465 16.93 -19.48 11.60
C VAL A 465 17.07 -18.42 10.49
N GLY A 466 16.20 -17.41 10.45
CA GLY A 466 16.21 -16.34 9.45
C GLY A 466 17.41 -15.39 9.55
N PHE A 467 18.00 -15.23 10.75
CA PHE A 467 19.15 -14.33 10.96
C PHE A 467 20.50 -14.84 10.43
N TYR A 468 20.60 -16.10 9.98
CA TYR A 468 21.85 -16.65 9.43
C TYR A 468 21.87 -16.80 7.91
N ALA A 469 20.78 -16.46 7.22
CA ALA A 469 20.68 -16.65 5.76
C ALA A 469 21.10 -15.42 4.92
N GLU A 470 21.37 -14.26 5.53
CA GLU A 470 21.75 -13.03 4.79
C GLU A 470 23.27 -12.75 4.73
N ALA A 471 24.13 -13.68 5.17
CA ALA A 471 25.58 -13.42 5.24
C ALA A 471 26.40 -13.91 4.03
N GLU A 472 25.88 -14.74 3.13
CA GLU A 472 26.66 -15.21 1.96
C GLU A 472 25.79 -15.40 0.72
N ILE A 473 25.44 -14.29 0.04
CA ILE A 473 25.18 -14.28 -1.41
C ILE A 473 25.92 -13.10 -2.02
#